data_AF-A0A9D9G393-F1
#
_entry.id   AF-A0A9D9G393-F1
#
_cell.length_a   1.000
_cell.length_b   1.000
_cell.length_c   1.000
_cell.angle_alpha   90.00
_cell.angle_beta   90.00
_cell.angle_gamma   90.00
#
_symmetry.space_group_name_H-M   'P 1'
#
loop_
_entity.id
_entity.type
_entity.pdbx_description
1 polymer ?
#
loop_
_entity_poly.entity_id
_entity_poly.type
_entity_poly.pdbx_seq_one_letter_code
_entity_poly.pdbx_strand_id
1 'polypeptide(L)' 'MKNYDFQEKHFQISDPIESYFECIISCDIRDGRCISKCVEILKGNEN' A
#
# COMPACT_ATOMS: atom_id res chain seq x y z
N MET A 1 -7.79 -15.47 -16.64
CA MET A 1 -8.03 -14.25 -15.86
C MET A 1 -8.52 -14.69 -14.48
N LYS A 2 -7.65 -14.67 -13.45
CA LYS A 2 -8.07 -15.10 -12.11
C LYS A 2 -8.84 -13.96 -11.47
N ASN A 3 -10.14 -14.17 -11.27
CA ASN A 3 -10.99 -13.28 -10.53
C ASN A 3 -10.53 -13.32 -9.07
N TYR A 4 -9.88 -12.25 -8.61
CA TYR A 4 -9.74 -11.98 -7.18
C TYR A 4 -11.11 -11.49 -6.71
N ASP A 5 -12.00 -12.44 -6.46
CA ASP A 5 -13.24 -12.22 -5.72
C ASP A 5 -12.86 -11.99 -4.24
N PHE A 6 -12.32 -10.81 -3.94
CA PHE A 6 -12.04 -10.41 -2.57
C PHE A 6 -13.25 -9.65 -2.05
N GLN A 7 -14.21 -10.45 -1.58
CA GLN A 7 -15.10 -10.17 -0.45
C GLN A 7 -15.25 -8.69 -0.10
N GLU A 8 -16.39 -8.12 -0.50
CA GLU A 8 -16.93 -6.80 -0.19
C GLU A 8 -17.15 -6.62 1.33
N LYS A 9 -16.08 -6.70 2.11
CA LYS A 9 -16.02 -6.23 3.48
C LYS A 9 -15.36 -4.86 3.43
N HIS A 10 -16.22 -3.84 3.31
CA HIS A 10 -15.96 -2.47 3.76
C HIS A 10 -15.68 -2.47 5.29
N PHE A 11 -14.65 -3.19 5.72
CA PHE A 11 -13.95 -2.86 6.94
C PHE A 11 -13.10 -1.66 6.58
N GLN A 12 -13.17 -0.58 7.36
CA GLN A 12 -12.19 0.51 7.32
C GLN A 12 -10.81 0.04 7.83
N ILE A 13 -10.37 -1.16 7.43
CA ILE A 13 -9.01 -1.65 7.57
C ILE A 13 -8.33 -1.09 6.34
N SER A 14 -7.53 -0.04 6.52
CA SER A 14 -6.69 0.50 5.46
C SER A 14 -5.81 -0.63 4.93
N ASP A 15 -6.07 -1.10 3.71
CA ASP A 15 -5.21 -2.11 3.09
C ASP A 15 -3.81 -1.46 2.95
N PRO A 16 -2.76 -2.03 3.57
CA PRO A 16 -1.42 -1.48 3.43
C PRO A 16 -0.92 -1.44 2.00
N ILE A 17 -1.41 -2.34 1.15
CA ILE A 17 -1.08 -2.36 -0.28
C ILE A 17 -1.68 -1.13 -0.96
N GLU A 18 -2.95 -0.83 -0.70
CA GLU A 18 -3.61 0.38 -1.22
C GLU A 18 -2.91 1.64 -0.71
N SER A 19 -2.58 1.68 0.58
CA SER A 19 -1.89 2.79 1.22
C SER A 19 -0.48 3.01 0.64
N TYR A 20 0.21 1.92 0.29
CA TYR A 20 1.49 1.97 -0.43
C TYR A 20 1.32 2.56 -1.84
N PHE A 21 0.27 2.16 -2.58
CA PHE A 21 0.01 2.67 -3.92
C PHE A 21 -0.29 4.17 -3.91
N GLU A 22 -1.13 4.64 -2.99
CA GLU A 22 -1.38 6.08 -2.82
C GLU A 22 -0.09 6.85 -2.48
N CYS A 23 0.76 6.28 -1.62
CA CYS A 23 2.05 6.87 -1.29
C CYS A 23 2.99 6.94 -2.50
N ILE A 24 3.14 5.85 -3.27
CA ILE A 24 4.12 5.79 -4.35
C ILE A 24 3.73 6.68 -5.54
N ILE A 25 2.42 6.82 -5.80
CA ILE A 25 1.89 7.74 -6.84
C ILE A 25 2.24 9.19 -6.49
N SER A 26 2.35 9.51 -5.20
CA SER A 26 2.71 10.84 -4.69
C SER A 26 4.22 11.10 -4.66
N CYS A 27 5.06 10.09 -4.93
CA CYS A 27 6.51 10.18 -4.85
C CYS A 27 7.19 10.42 -6.22
N ASP A 28 8.30 11.16 -6.22
CA ASP A 28 9.30 11.04 -7.29
C ASP A 28 10.06 9.73 -7.10
N ILE A 29 10.02 8.84 -8.09
CA ILE A 29 10.69 7.53 -8.05
C ILE A 29 12.22 7.62 -7.93
N ARG A 30 12.79 8.80 -8.19
CA ARG A 30 14.23 9.06 -8.00
C ARG A 30 14.55 9.48 -6.57
N ASP A 31 13.55 9.90 -5.78
CA ASP A 31 13.73 10.17 -4.36
C ASP A 31 13.60 8.87 -3.55
N GLY A 32 14.74 8.20 -3.37
CA GLY A 32 14.83 6.97 -2.59
C GLY A 32 14.34 7.10 -1.14
N ARG A 33 14.33 8.32 -0.56
CA ARG A 33 13.73 8.52 0.78
C ARG A 33 12.21 8.45 0.73
N CYS A 34 11.59 8.98 -0.34
CA CYS A 34 10.15 8.92 -0.55
C CYS A 34 9.70 7.46 -0.70
N ILE A 35 10.39 6.69 -1.55
CA ILE A 35 10.14 5.25 -1.71
C ILE A 35 10.31 4.49 -0.39
N SER A 36 11.40 4.76 0.34
CA SER A 36 11.66 4.07 1.61
C SER A 36 10.52 4.28 2.61
N LYS A 37 9.98 5.51 2.72
CA LYS A 37 8.81 5.78 3.57
C LYS A 37 7.56 5.02 3.12
N CYS A 38 7.31 4.92 1.82
CA CYS A 38 6.17 4.13 1.32
C CYS A 38 6.33 2.65 1.64
N VAL A 39 7.54 2.10 1.56
CA VAL A 39 7.79 0.68 1.88
C VAL A 39 7.56 0.39 3.38
N GLU A 40 7.81 1.34 4.28
CA GLU A 40 7.50 1.15 5.71
C GLU A 40 6.00 0.96 5.98
N ILE A 41 5.11 1.47 5.12
CA ILE A 41 3.65 1.25 5.21
C ILE A 41 3.32 -0.24 5.10
N LEU A 42 4.06 -0.97 4.25
CA LEU A 42 3.89 -2.41 4.08
C LEU A 42 4.35 -3.19 5.32
N LYS A 43 5.41 -2.72 5.98
CA LYS A 43 5.98 -3.34 7.18
C LYS A 43 5.16 -3.10 8.46
N GLY A 44 4.30 -2.09 8.50
CA GLY A 44 3.47 -1.79 9.67
C GLY A 44 2.42 -2.86 10.03
N ASN A 45 2.28 -3.93 9.24
CA ASN A 45 1.26 -4.98 9.42
C ASN A 45 1.80 -6.33 9.90
N GLU A 46 3.09 -6.42 10.22
CA GLU A 46 3.75 -7.66 10.67
C GLU A 46 3.95 -7.74 12.20
N ASN A 47 3.02 -7.18 12.99
CA ASN A 47 3.03 -7.31 14.46
C ASN A 47 2.22 -8.50 14.98
#